data_AF-A0A969ND64-F1
#
_entry.id   AF-A0A969ND64-F1
#
_cell.length_a   1.000
_cell.length_b   1.000
_cell.length_c   1.000
_cell.angle_alpha   90.00
_cell.angle_beta   90.00
_cell.angle_gamma   90.00
#
_symmetry.space_group_name_H-M   'P 1'
#
loop_
_entity.id
_entity.type
_entity.pdbx_description
1 polymer ?
#
loop_
_entity_poly.entity_id
_entity_poly.type
_entity_poly.pdbx_seq_one_letter_code
_entity_poly.pdbx_strand_id
1 'polypeptide(L)' 'MEGNRGYKKYNILYLTIHKITGKKYIGSHETDNPNDGYLGSGQYIKNSISNYGKKISSGKY' A
#
# COMPACT_ATOMS: atom_id res chain seq x y z
N MET A 1 -9.87 -9.88 -32.04
CA MET A 1 -9.27 -10.83 -31.09
C MET A 1 -7.89 -10.29 -30.75
N GLU A 2 -7.77 -9.45 -29.71
CA GLU A 2 -6.47 -8.91 -29.29
C GLU A 2 -5.82 -9.83 -28.28
N GLY A 3 -4.52 -10.03 -28.48
CA GLY A 3 -3.72 -11.09 -27.88
C GLY A 3 -3.62 -11.07 -26.36
N ASN A 4 -3.41 -12.28 -25.86
CA ASN A 4 -3.18 -12.64 -24.47
C ASN A 4 -1.94 -11.90 -23.92
N ARG A 5 -2.11 -10.67 -23.42
CA ARG A 5 -1.08 -9.97 -22.64
C ARG A 5 -1.01 -10.66 -21.28
N GLY A 6 -0.04 -11.54 -21.10
CA GLY A 6 0.17 -12.22 -19.81
C GLY A 6 0.19 -11.22 -18.67
N TYR A 7 -0.72 -11.40 -17.71
CA TYR A 7 -0.84 -10.54 -16.53
C TYR A 7 0.49 -10.56 -15.76
N LYS A 8 1.20 -9.43 -15.76
CA LYS A 8 2.40 -9.27 -14.92
C LYS A 8 1.93 -9.03 -13.49
N LYS A 9 2.18 -9.98 -12.61
CA LYS A 9 1.97 -9.80 -11.17
C LYS A 9 3.20 -9.16 -10.54
N TYR A 10 2.99 -8.06 -9.85
CA TYR A 10 3.99 -7.37 -9.05
C TYR A 10 3.78 -7.74 -7.60
N ASN A 11 4.86 -8.17 -6.94
CA ASN A 11 4.91 -8.31 -5.49
C ASN A 11 5.59 -7.06 -4.93
N ILE A 12 4.82 -6.20 -4.29
CA ILE A 12 5.28 -4.89 -3.83
C ILE A 12 5.36 -4.90 -2.30
N LEU A 13 6.48 -4.45 -1.76
CA LEU A 13 6.62 -4.18 -0.34
C LEU A 13 6.29 -2.71 -0.06
N TYR A 14 5.30 -2.50 0.80
CA TYR A 14 4.86 -1.19 1.25
C TYR A 14 5.38 -0.91 2.65
N LEU A 15 6.06 0.21 2.82
CA LEU A 15 6.37 0.79 4.12
C LEU A 15 5.55 2.06 4.30
N THR A 16 4.61 2.03 5.25
CA THR A 16 3.79 3.19 5.62
C THR A 16 4.23 3.72 6.97
N ILE A 17 4.56 5.01 7.02
CA ILE A 17 4.98 5.71 8.25
C ILE A 17 3.86 6.68 8.65
N HIS A 18 3.35 6.53 9.87
CA HIS A 18 2.43 7.49 10.44
C HIS A 18 3.21 8.69 10.98
N LYS A 19 3.06 9.86 10.35
CA LYS A 19 3.95 11.02 10.61
C LYS A 19 3.83 11.57 12.04
N ILE A 20 2.68 11.42 12.68
CA ILE A 20 2.43 11.98 14.02
C ILE A 20 2.96 11.05 15.12
N THR A 21 2.79 9.74 14.95
CA THR A 21 3.12 8.75 16.01
C THR A 21 4.45 8.05 15.77
N GLY A 22 5.06 8.22 14.58
CA GLY A 22 6.29 7.54 14.18
C GLY A 22 6.12 6.04 13.92
N LYS A 23 4.90 5.50 14.02
CA LYS A 23 4.63 4.08 13.80
C LYS A 23 4.91 3.70 12.35
N LYS A 24 5.61 2.58 12.15
CA LYS A 24 5.94 2.00 10.85
C LYS A 24 5.08 0.76 10.61
N TYR A 25 4.56 0.63 9.40
CA TYR A 25 3.75 -0.50 8.98
C TYR A 25 4.34 -1.07 7.71
N ILE A 26 4.66 -2.36 7.74
CA ILE A 26 5.18 -3.11 6.58
C ILE A 26 4.06 -4.03 6.10
N GLY A 27 3.80 -4.03 4.80
CA GLY A 27 2.85 -4.94 4.18
C GLY A 27 3.32 -5.34 2.79
N SER A 28 2.90 -6.51 2.33
CA SER A 28 3.05 -6.91 0.94
C SER A 28 1.72 -6.75 0.21
N HIS A 29 1.80 -6.55 -1.10
CA HIS A 29 0.65 -6.45 -1.99
C HIS A 29 1.01 -7.10 -3.32
N GLU A 30 0.18 -8.04 -3.76
CA GLU A 30 0.27 -8.60 -5.10
C GLU A 30 -0.74 -7.87 -5.99
N THR A 31 -0.28 -7.29 -7.09
CA THR A 31 -1.15 -6.53 -8.01
C THR A 31 -0.64 -6.62 -9.42
N ASP A 32 -1.54 -6.54 -10.40
CA ASP A 32 -1.18 -6.34 -11.81
C ASP A 32 -0.98 -4.86 -12.15
N ASN A 33 -1.43 -3.96 -11.27
CA ASN A 33 -1.27 -2.51 -11.38
C ASN A 33 -0.50 -1.94 -10.17
N PRO A 34 0.81 -1.68 -10.28
CA PRO A 34 1.61 -1.14 -9.18
C PRO A 34 1.21 0.28 -8.78
N ASN A 35 0.35 0.96 -9.55
CA ASN A 35 -0.14 2.32 -9.27
C ASN A 35 -1.62 2.36 -8.85
N ASP A 36 -2.16 1.24 -8.36
CA ASP A 36 -3.55 1.11 -7.87
C ASP A 36 -3.91 1.98 -6.64
N GLY A 37 -2.93 2.65 -6.05
CA GLY A 37 -3.13 3.51 -4.89
C GLY A 37 -3.33 2.75 -3.58
N TYR A 38 -2.95 1.46 -3.53
CA TYR A 38 -3.02 0.66 -2.30
C TYR A 38 -2.13 1.25 -1.19
N LEU A 39 -2.70 1.36 0.02
CA LEU A 39 -2.05 1.95 1.20
C LEU A 39 -1.81 0.92 2.32
N GLY A 40 -2.22 -0.33 2.12
CA GLY A 40 -2.15 -1.40 3.12
C GLY A 40 -3.51 -1.78 3.72
N SER A 41 -3.71 -3.07 3.97
CA SER A 41 -4.91 -3.65 4.56
C SER A 41 -4.89 -3.73 6.09
N GLY A 42 -3.73 -3.43 6.70
CA GLY A 42 -3.50 -3.59 8.13
C GLY A 42 -4.42 -2.74 9.01
N GLN A 43 -4.97 -3.36 10.06
CA GLN A 43 -5.92 -2.70 10.98
C GLN A 43 -5.36 -1.42 11.59
N TYR A 44 -4.08 -1.41 11.94
CA TYR A 44 -3.45 -0.22 12.53
C TYR A 44 -3.31 0.95 11.55
N ILE A 45 -3.10 0.68 10.26
CA ILE A 45 -3.08 1.72 9.22
C ILE A 45 -4.48 2.30 9.08
N LYS A 46 -5.50 1.43 8.96
CA LYS A 46 -6.92 1.84 8.87
C LYS A 46 -7.34 2.68 10.07
N ASN A 47 -7.03 2.22 11.28
CA ASN A 47 -7.32 2.96 12.52
C ASN A 47 -6.57 4.30 12.54
N SER A 48 -5.32 4.35 12.09
CA SER A 48 -4.55 5.60 12.06
C SER A 48 -5.13 6.61 11.06
N ILE A 49 -5.54 6.13 9.86
CA ILE A 49 -6.21 6.96 8.86
C ILE A 49 -7.54 7.50 9.40
N SER A 50 -8.31 6.66 10.11
CA SER A 50 -9.58 7.07 10.73
C SER A 50 -9.39 8.11 11.83
N ASN A 51 -8.42 7.90 12.73
CA ASN A 51 -8.21 8.79 13.89
C ASN A 51 -7.50 10.11 13.57
N TYR A 52 -6.61 10.13 12.58
CA TYR A 52 -5.73 11.29 12.32
C TYR A 52 -5.86 11.85 10.89
N GLY A 53 -6.79 11.32 10.10
CA GLY A 53 -6.89 11.59 8.67
C GLY A 53 -5.73 10.97 7.87
N LYS A 54 -5.62 11.36 6.59
CA LYS A 54 -4.63 10.80 5.65
C LYS A 54 -3.21 11.40 5.83
N LYS A 55 -2.71 11.44 7.07
CA LYS A 55 -1.36 11.92 7.44
C LYS A 55 -0.33 10.79 7.51
N ILE A 56 -0.32 9.96 6.46
CA ILE A 56 0.63 8.85 6.30
C ILE A 56 1.57 9.11 5.14
N SER A 57 2.79 8.58 5.22
CA SER A 57 3.75 8.55 4.11
C SER A 57 3.96 7.10 3.72
N SER A 58 3.66 6.72 2.48
CA SER A 58 3.95 5.38 1.96
C SER A 58 5.11 5.42 0.96
N GLY A 59 6.04 4.49 1.13
CA GLY A 59 7.10 4.17 0.17
C GLY A 59 6.90 2.75 -0.37
N LYS A 60 7.23 2.55 -1.66
CA LYS A 60 7.22 1.25 -2.33
C LYS A 60 8.67 0.83 -2.55
N TYR A 61 8.98 -0.43 -2.29
CA TYR A 61 10.31 -1.03 -2.48
C TYR A 61 10.20 -2.29 -3.32
#